data_AF-A0A316GZG5-F1
#
_entry.id   AF-A0A316GZG5-F1
#
_cell.length_a   1.000
_cell.length_b   1.000
_cell.length_c   1.000
_cell.angle_alpha   90.00
_cell.angle_beta   90.00
_cell.angle_gamma   90.00
#
_symmetry.space_group_name_H-M   'P 1'
#
loop_
_entity.id
_entity.type
_entity.pdbx_description
1 polymer ?
#
loop_
_entity_poly.entity_id
_entity_poly.type
_entity_poly.pdbx_seq_one_letter_code
_entity_poly.pdbx_strand_id
1 'polypeptide(L)'
;MKKFVLALAVAGTLSFPAFADANGVVKEYNKETRVITLEDGTSWTIDPSIAIPPEVAAGAKVDIQTDKNDNTKVVNVLINP
;
A
#
# COMPACT_ATOMS: atom_id res chain seq x y z
N MET A 1 -33.84 -30.16 -20.30
CA MET A 1 -33.30 -30.89 -19.13
C MET A 1 -31.95 -30.29 -18.77
N LYS A 2 -31.79 -29.84 -17.51
CA LYS A 2 -30.55 -29.73 -16.69
C LYS A 2 -29.33 -29.06 -17.38
N LYS A 3 -29.12 -27.75 -17.17
CA LYS A 3 -28.30 -27.13 -16.10
C LYS A 3 -26.82 -27.58 -16.10
N PHE A 4 -25.94 -26.76 -16.66
CA PHE A 4 -24.50 -26.74 -16.37
C PHE A 4 -24.08 -25.26 -16.30
N VAL A 5 -24.29 -24.64 -15.14
CA VAL A 5 -23.26 -24.33 -14.12
C VAL A 5 -22.22 -23.37 -14.69
N LEU A 6 -22.50 -22.09 -14.43
CA LEU A 6 -21.60 -20.96 -14.50
C LEU A 6 -20.40 -21.24 -13.57
N ALA A 7 -19.29 -21.71 -14.12
CA ALA A 7 -18.03 -21.76 -13.39
C ALA A 7 -17.47 -20.33 -13.34
N LEU A 8 -17.91 -19.58 -12.33
CA LEU A 8 -17.35 -18.31 -11.94
C LEU A 8 -15.94 -18.59 -11.40
N ALA A 9 -14.96 -18.67 -12.29
CA ALA A 9 -13.55 -18.66 -11.91
C ALA A 9 -13.22 -17.26 -11.41
N VAL A 10 -13.60 -16.99 -10.16
CA VAL A 10 -12.99 -15.91 -9.39
C VAL A 10 -11.54 -16.33 -9.23
N ALA A 11 -10.70 -15.88 -10.16
CA ALA A 11 -9.28 -15.79 -9.96
C ALA A 11 -9.08 -14.83 -8.79
N GLY A 12 -9.15 -15.38 -7.58
CA GLY A 12 -8.70 -14.70 -6.37
C GLY A 12 -7.24 -14.36 -6.64
N THR A 13 -6.99 -13.09 -6.89
CA THR A 13 -5.66 -12.52 -6.93
C THR A 13 -4.98 -12.96 -5.64
N LEU A 14 -3.98 -13.82 -5.77
CA LEU A 14 -3.12 -14.22 -4.68
C LEU A 14 -2.53 -12.92 -4.11
N SER A 15 -3.02 -12.50 -2.94
CA SER A 15 -2.42 -11.42 -2.17
C SER A 15 -1.06 -11.91 -1.70
N PHE A 16 -0.02 -11.59 -2.46
CA PHE A 16 1.34 -11.73 -1.99
C PHE A 16 1.51 -10.83 -0.76
N PRO A 17 1.95 -11.35 0.39
CA PRO A 17 2.49 -10.48 1.42
C PRO A 17 3.73 -9.83 0.81
N ALA A 18 3.65 -8.53 0.52
CA ALA A 18 4.79 -7.76 0.06
C ALA A 18 5.80 -7.66 1.22
N PHE A 19 6.72 -8.62 1.29
CA PHE A 19 7.97 -8.48 2.01
C PHE A 19 8.83 -7.51 1.20
N ALA A 20 8.56 -6.22 1.29
CA ALA A 20 9.42 -5.20 0.72
C ALA A 20 9.09 -3.87 1.38
N ASP A 21 10.11 -3.26 1.97
CA ASP A 21 10.33 -1.82 1.85
C ASP A 21 9.68 -1.28 0.57
N ALA A 22 8.55 -0.59 0.71
CA ALA A 22 7.76 -0.17 -0.44
C ALA A 22 8.30 1.14 -0.95
N ASN A 23 9.20 1.03 -1.93
CA ASN A 23 9.71 2.13 -2.71
C ASN A 23 8.77 2.41 -3.88
N GLY A 24 8.10 3.56 -3.89
CA GLY A 24 7.13 3.87 -4.94
C GLY A 24 6.79 5.35 -5.07
N VAL A 25 6.12 5.68 -6.17
CA VAL A 25 5.52 7.01 -6.37
C VAL A 25 4.14 6.99 -5.74
N VAL A 26 3.84 7.99 -4.92
CA VAL A 26 2.52 8.19 -4.32
C VAL A 26 1.55 8.54 -5.43
N LYS A 27 0.53 7.74 -5.62
CA LYS A 27 -0.61 8.07 -6.47
C LYS A 27 -1.54 9.04 -5.78
N GLU A 28 -1.86 8.75 -4.52
CA GLU A 28 -2.82 9.50 -3.74
C GLU A 28 -2.50 9.36 -2.25
N TYR A 29 -2.64 10.45 -1.50
CA TYR A 29 -2.47 10.44 -0.05
C TYR A 29 -3.71 11.02 0.62
N ASN A 30 -4.44 10.17 1.34
CA ASN A 30 -5.58 10.59 2.15
C ASN A 30 -5.11 10.96 3.56
N LYS A 31 -5.14 12.26 3.87
CA LYS A 31 -4.72 12.81 5.17
C LYS A 31 -5.68 12.49 6.31
N GLU A 32 -6.96 12.28 6.02
CA GLU A 32 -7.98 11.96 7.03
C GLU A 32 -7.80 10.53 7.55
N THR A 33 -7.58 9.58 6.64
CA THR A 33 -7.36 8.17 7.00
C THR A 33 -5.89 7.80 7.15
N ARG A 34 -4.97 8.73 6.83
CA ARG A 34 -3.51 8.52 6.79
C ARG A 34 -3.10 7.32 5.93
N VAL A 35 -3.78 7.14 4.80
CA VAL A 35 -3.50 6.08 3.84
C VAL A 35 -2.76 6.64 2.65
N ILE A 36 -1.57 6.11 2.38
CA ILE A 36 -0.82 6.37 1.14
C ILE A 36 -1.14 5.27 0.15
N THR A 37 -1.62 5.65 -1.02
CA THR A 37 -1.74 4.76 -2.18
C THR A 37 -0.60 5.07 -3.14
N LEU A 38 0.16 4.05 -3.48
CA LEU A 38 1.24 4.11 -4.43
C LEU A 38 0.72 3.82 -5.85
N GLU A 39 1.48 4.22 -6.88
CA GLU A 39 1.12 4.00 -8.29
C GLU A 39 1.10 2.52 -8.70
N ASP A 40 1.82 1.67 -7.97
CA ASP A 40 1.78 0.21 -8.12
C ASP A 40 0.42 -0.40 -7.68
N GLY A 41 -0.45 0.40 -7.06
CA GLY A 41 -1.75 -0.03 -6.52
C GLY A 41 -1.69 -0.50 -5.07
N THR A 42 -0.53 -0.42 -4.41
CA THR A 42 -0.36 -0.78 -3.00
C THR A 42 -0.82 0.37 -2.10
N SER A 43 -1.62 0.05 -1.09
CA SER A 43 -2.07 1.03 -0.09
C SER A 43 -1.49 0.71 1.28
N TRP A 44 -0.88 1.72 1.89
CA TRP A 44 -0.23 1.64 3.20
C TRP A 44 -0.95 2.55 4.19
N THR A 45 -1.40 1.96 5.30
CA THR A 45 -1.97 2.73 6.41
C THR A 45 -0.86 3.13 7.36
N ILE A 46 -0.70 4.43 7.58
CA ILE A 46 0.37 4.96 8.42
C ILE A 46 -0.19 5.25 9.80
N ASP A 47 0.47 4.67 10.80
CA ASP A 47 0.09 4.86 12.19
C ASP A 47 0.24 6.35 12.57
N PRO A 48 -0.69 6.90 13.37
CA PRO A 48 -0.66 8.32 13.70
C PRO A 48 0.60 8.75 14.48
N SER A 49 1.31 7.82 15.12
CA SER A 49 2.58 8.07 15.79
C SER A 49 3.75 8.30 14.83
N ILE A 50 3.61 7.95 13.56
CA ILE A 50 4.65 8.16 12.55
C ILE A 50 4.48 9.54 11.90
N ALA A 51 5.55 10.32 11.88
CA ALA A 51 5.57 11.60 11.21
C ALA A 51 5.62 11.38 9.68
N ILE A 52 4.62 11.90 8.97
CA ILE A 52 4.60 11.89 7.51
C ILE A 52 5.21 13.20 7.02
N PRO A 53 6.25 13.17 6.17
CA PRO A 53 6.82 14.38 5.63
C PRO A 53 5.75 15.19 4.86
N PRO A 54 5.71 16.52 4.98
CA PRO A 54 4.67 17.34 4.35
C PRO A 54 4.73 17.34 2.82
N GLU A 55 5.87 16.95 2.24
CA GLU A 55 6.07 16.85 0.80
C GLU A 55 5.55 15.52 0.22
N VAL A 56 5.03 14.63 1.07
CA VAL A 56 4.31 13.42 0.63
C VAL A 56 2.96 13.85 0.05
N ALA A 57 2.90 13.86 -1.29
CA ALA A 57 1.72 14.16 -2.07
C ALA A 57 1.69 13.28 -3.32
N ALA A 58 0.59 13.29 -4.07
CA ALA A 58 0.51 12.62 -5.36
C ALA A 58 1.67 13.05 -6.28
N GLY A 59 2.40 12.09 -6.85
CA GLY A 59 3.62 12.29 -7.64
C GLY A 59 4.92 12.29 -6.82
N ALA A 60 4.87 12.32 -5.49
CA ALA A 60 6.06 12.25 -4.65
C ALA A 60 6.58 10.83 -4.58
N LYS A 61 7.91 10.65 -4.68
CA LYS A 61 8.53 9.35 -4.51
C LYS A 61 8.87 9.13 -3.04
N VAL A 62 8.39 8.02 -2.49
CA VAL A 62 8.53 7.68 -1.07
C VAL A 62 9.11 6.29 -0.90
N ASP A 63 9.87 6.13 0.18
CA ASP A 63 10.35 4.87 0.71
C ASP A 63 9.59 4.59 2.01
N ILE A 64 8.78 3.54 2.02
CA ILE A 64 8.00 3.12 3.17
C ILE A 64 8.71 1.95 3.82
N GLN A 65 9.22 2.17 5.04
CA GLN A 65 9.84 1.13 5.83
C GLN A 65 8.81 0.52 6.77
N THR A 66 8.72 -0.80 6.76
CA THR A 66 7.85 -1.57 7.66
C THR A 66 8.66 -2.23 8.77
N ASP A 67 7.98 -2.60 9.86
CA ASP A 67 8.63 -3.33 10.94
C ASP A 67 9.12 -4.69 10.44
N LYS A 68 10.33 -5.10 10.86
CA LYS A 68 10.94 -6.36 10.44
C LYS A 68 10.18 -7.60 10.94
N ASN A 69 9.43 -7.46 12.04
CA ASN A 69 8.60 -8.52 12.60
C ASN A 69 7.13 -8.39 12.19
N ASP A 70 6.71 -7.22 11.70
CA ASP A 70 5.33 -6.95 11.27
C ASP A 70 5.30 -6.04 10.03
N ASN A 71 5.21 -6.67 8.86
CA ASN A 71 5.16 -5.97 7.57
C ASN A 71 3.86 -5.17 7.35
N THR A 72 2.88 -5.24 8.26
CA THR A 72 1.68 -4.39 8.17
C THR A 72 1.87 -3.04 8.88
N LYS A 73 2.92 -2.92 9.70
CA LYS A 73 3.23 -1.71 10.45
C LYS A 73 4.27 -0.89 9.73
N VAL A 74 3.84 0.27 9.24
CA VAL A 74 4.77 1.30 8.76
C VAL A 74 5.50 1.88 9.96
N VAL A 75 6.83 1.82 9.96
CA VAL A 75 7.69 2.39 10.99
C VAL A 75 8.33 3.70 10.55
N ASN A 76 8.48 3.92 9.24
CA ASN A 76 9.04 5.15 8.73
C ASN A 76 8.58 5.42 7.29
N VAL A 77 8.47 6.70 6.94
CA VAL A 77 8.19 7.16 5.57
C VAL A 77 9.21 8.22 5.22
N LEU A 78 10.08 7.89 4.27
CA LEU A 78 11.10 8.81 3.76
C LEU A 78 10.72 9.29 2.37
N ILE A 79 11.08 10.53 2.05
CA ILE A 79 10.99 11.04 0.68
C ILE A 79 12.30 10.74 -0.02
N ASN A 80 12.20 10.14 -1.20
CA ASN A 80 13.34 9.92 -2.06
C ASN A 80 13.28 10.96 -3.20
N PRO A 81 14.18 11.97 -3.20
CA PRO A 81 14.16 13.04 -4.20
C PRO A 81 14.49 12.55 -5.63
#